data_AF-A0A1B6GE65-F1
#
_entry.id   AF-A0A1B6GE65-F1
#
_cell.length_a   1.000
_cell.length_b   1.000
_cell.length_c   1.000
_cell.angle_alpha   90.00
_cell.angle_beta   90.00
_cell.angle_gamma   90.00
#
_symmetry.space_group_name_H-M   'P 1'
#
loop_
_entity.id
_entity.type
_entity.pdbx_description
1 polymer ?
#
loop_
_entity_poly.entity_id
_entity_poly.type
_entity_poly.pdbx_seq_one_letter_code
_entity_poly.pdbx_strand_id
1 'polypeptide(L)'
;MKVAYLLGVAGTDVPVEDIMKMLKPHWLGVNAYAFIVTNNGYVLVHPDLRPVFQGILKPSYNSVDMTDVELMDDGQGPHNFSKKLLEFREKLVQGNITSSISLPMKQHFDNMKRVMRGIRFYYYKPIRDSPFTLVVSLPDHYGRYQVDAVVETHLLKSSKGKLNFFEGKNWKVHPDWLYCKYRMDTEETQPFISPEDEVEHFFAKTQSAGWNWPTQYPPGDRNLFLSLVFDAKVTS
;
A
#
# COMPACT_ATOMS: atom_id res chain seq x y z
N MET A 1 -17.78 49.45 10.42
CA MET A 1 -17.23 48.30 9.66
C MET A 1 -16.04 47.76 10.43
N LYS A 2 -16.05 46.48 10.83
CA LYS A 2 -14.83 45.81 11.30
C LYS A 2 -14.08 45.31 10.07
N VAL A 3 -12.85 45.79 9.89
CA VAL A 3 -11.94 45.30 8.85
C VAL A 3 -11.13 44.17 9.45
N ALA A 4 -11.19 42.98 8.84
CA ALA A 4 -10.34 41.86 9.21
C ALA A 4 -9.14 41.82 8.25
N TYR A 5 -7.93 41.75 8.81
CA TYR A 5 -6.69 41.63 8.05
C TYR A 5 -6.15 40.21 8.21
N LEU A 6 -5.77 39.58 7.10
CA LEU A 6 -5.08 38.30 7.11
C LEU A 6 -3.69 38.51 7.74
N LEU A 7 -3.45 37.88 8.89
CA LEU A 7 -2.17 37.98 9.61
C LEU A 7 -1.12 36.99 9.08
N GLY A 8 -1.57 35.87 8.51
CA GLY A 8 -0.69 34.83 7.97
C GLY A 8 -1.43 33.51 7.74
N VAL A 9 -0.70 32.52 7.23
CA VAL A 9 -1.16 31.15 6.99
C VAL A 9 -0.26 30.19 7.75
N ALA A 10 -0.84 29.25 8.48
CA ALA A 10 -0.13 28.12 9.07
C ALA A 10 -0.45 26.85 8.27
N GLY A 11 0.58 26.06 7.99
CA GLY A 11 0.47 24.78 7.28
C GLY A 11 1.19 23.69 8.06
N THR A 12 0.79 22.44 7.81
CA THR A 12 1.50 21.25 8.28
C THR A 12 1.70 20.31 7.10
N ASP A 13 2.83 19.62 7.08
CA ASP A 13 3.15 18.66 6.04
C ASP A 13 2.60 17.27 6.40
N VAL A 14 2.13 16.55 5.38
CA VAL A 14 1.73 15.15 5.49
C VAL A 14 2.57 14.33 4.50
N PRO A 15 3.48 13.46 4.99
CA PRO A 15 4.29 12.62 4.11
C PRO A 15 3.43 11.64 3.31
N VAL A 16 3.68 11.56 2.01
CA VAL A 16 2.97 10.62 1.12
C VAL A 16 3.22 9.17 1.54
N GLU A 17 4.40 8.86 2.07
CA GLU A 17 4.74 7.53 2.60
C GLU A 17 3.80 7.09 3.72
N ASP A 18 3.35 8.02 4.57
CA ASP A 18 2.43 7.70 5.66
C ASP A 18 1.03 7.41 5.12
N ILE A 19 0.59 8.13 4.08
CA ILE A 19 -0.64 7.83 3.34
C ILE A 19 -0.55 6.43 2.71
N MET A 20 0.59 6.09 2.07
CA MET A 20 0.80 4.76 1.47
C MET A 20 0.76 3.64 2.51
N LYS A 21 1.35 3.83 3.69
CA LYS A 21 1.25 2.87 4.80
C LYS A 21 -0.19 2.64 5.24
N MET A 22 -1.04 3.68 5.23
CA MET A 22 -2.45 3.54 5.57
C MET A 22 -3.26 2.74 4.55
N LEU A 23 -2.81 2.68 3.28
CA LEU A 23 -3.47 1.88 2.24
C LEU A 23 -3.31 0.36 2.43
N LYS A 24 -2.40 -0.09 3.30
CA LYS A 24 -2.13 -1.51 3.62
C LYS A 24 -2.05 -2.41 2.38
N PRO A 25 -1.04 -2.23 1.51
CA PRO A 25 -0.93 -2.98 0.25
C PRO A 25 -0.97 -4.51 0.44
N HIS A 26 -0.45 -5.03 1.56
CA HIS A 26 -0.45 -6.45 1.90
C HIS A 26 -1.84 -7.08 2.00
N TRP A 27 -2.90 -6.29 2.25
CA TRP A 27 -4.28 -6.79 2.29
C TRP A 27 -4.88 -7.00 0.90
N LEU A 28 -4.40 -6.28 -0.10
CA LEU A 28 -4.98 -6.30 -1.45
C LEU A 28 -4.43 -7.46 -2.29
N GLY A 29 -3.19 -7.89 -2.00
CA GLY A 29 -2.47 -8.90 -2.78
C GLY A 29 -1.64 -8.30 -3.92
N VAL A 30 -0.81 -9.12 -4.55
CA VAL A 30 0.31 -8.68 -5.42
C VAL A 30 -0.13 -7.86 -6.64
N ASN A 31 -1.25 -8.25 -7.27
CA ASN A 31 -1.71 -7.59 -8.50
C ASN A 31 -2.83 -6.59 -8.26
N ALA A 32 -3.31 -6.45 -7.03
CA ALA A 32 -4.24 -5.41 -6.68
C ALA A 32 -3.49 -4.17 -6.19
N TYR A 33 -4.09 -3.00 -6.33
CA TYR A 33 -3.53 -1.77 -5.80
C TYR A 33 -4.63 -0.78 -5.45
N ALA A 34 -4.27 0.18 -4.60
CA ALA A 34 -5.12 1.32 -4.30
C ALA A 34 -4.44 2.61 -4.75
N PHE A 35 -5.24 3.59 -5.14
CA PHE A 35 -4.79 4.91 -5.51
C PHE A 35 -5.80 5.96 -5.06
N ILE A 36 -5.34 7.20 -4.95
CA ILE A 36 -6.17 8.33 -4.51
C ILE A 36 -6.19 9.38 -5.60
N VAL A 37 -7.38 9.86 -5.93
CA VAL A 37 -7.61 10.88 -6.95
C VAL A 37 -8.17 12.15 -6.29
N THR A 38 -7.71 13.30 -6.74
CA THR A 38 -8.22 14.62 -6.33
C THR A 38 -9.52 14.98 -7.07
N ASN A 39 -10.23 16.00 -6.59
CA ASN A 39 -11.38 16.60 -7.28
C ASN A 39 -11.03 17.29 -8.62
N ASN A 40 -9.76 17.30 -9.04
CA ASN A 40 -9.33 17.75 -10.36
C ASN A 40 -9.00 16.59 -11.32
N GLY A 41 -8.97 15.34 -10.83
CA GLY A 41 -8.58 14.15 -11.60
C GLY A 41 -7.11 13.77 -11.46
N TYR A 42 -6.31 14.54 -10.71
CA TYR A 42 -4.91 14.24 -10.47
C TYR A 42 -4.73 13.10 -9.46
N VAL A 43 -3.72 12.27 -9.67
CA VAL A 43 -3.35 11.19 -8.75
C VAL A 43 -2.47 11.71 -7.62
N LEU A 44 -2.87 11.45 -6.38
CA LEU A 44 -2.07 11.75 -5.19
C LEU A 44 -1.08 10.62 -4.90
N VAL A 45 -1.54 9.37 -4.99
CA VAL A 45 -0.75 8.15 -4.87
C VAL A 45 -1.22 7.15 -5.90
N HIS A 46 -0.30 6.52 -6.63
CA HIS A 46 -0.56 5.45 -7.60
C HIS A 46 0.74 4.66 -7.83
N PRO A 47 0.72 3.33 -8.04
CA PRO A 47 1.93 2.53 -8.26
C PRO A 47 2.80 3.03 -9.45
N ASP A 48 2.15 3.52 -10.50
CA ASP A 48 2.82 4.06 -11.69
C ASP A 48 3.10 5.57 -11.65
N LEU A 49 2.79 6.25 -10.54
CA LEU A 49 3.18 7.64 -10.36
C LEU A 49 4.69 7.73 -10.11
N ARG A 50 5.43 8.29 -11.08
CA ARG A 50 6.90 8.45 -11.00
C ARG A 50 7.27 9.92 -10.94
N PRO A 51 7.30 10.54 -9.74
CA PRO A 51 7.54 11.98 -9.59
C PRO A 51 9.00 12.37 -9.83
N VAL A 52 9.94 11.44 -9.69
CA VAL A 52 11.39 11.67 -9.85
C VAL A 52 11.90 11.02 -11.13
N PHE A 53 12.81 11.71 -11.82
CA PHE A 53 13.56 11.19 -12.96
C PHE A 53 15.04 11.55 -12.81
N GLN A 54 15.92 10.54 -12.79
CA GLN A 54 17.37 10.74 -12.63
C GLN A 54 17.75 11.59 -11.40
N GLY A 55 17.04 11.40 -10.28
CA GLY A 55 17.26 12.15 -9.05
C GLY A 55 16.68 13.56 -9.03
N ILE A 56 16.03 14.00 -10.12
CA ILE A 56 15.42 15.32 -10.24
C ILE A 56 13.89 15.17 -10.21
N LEU A 57 13.23 16.03 -9.43
CA LEU A 57 11.78 16.12 -9.38
C LEU A 57 11.26 16.60 -10.74
N LYS A 58 10.34 15.85 -11.35
CA LYS A 58 9.75 16.23 -12.63
C LYS A 58 8.93 17.51 -12.46
N PRO A 59 8.99 18.45 -13.42
CA PRO A 59 8.03 19.54 -13.50
C PRO A 59 6.61 18.97 -13.49
N SER A 60 5.70 19.60 -12.73
CA SER A 60 4.28 19.25 -12.70
C SER A 60 3.98 17.80 -12.27
N TYR A 61 4.85 17.18 -11.47
CA TYR A 61 4.61 15.83 -10.93
C TYR A 61 3.30 15.71 -10.10
N ASN A 62 2.80 16.84 -9.59
CA ASN A 62 1.59 16.96 -8.79
C ASN A 62 0.31 17.14 -9.63
N SER A 63 0.41 17.19 -10.97
CA SER A 63 -0.72 17.38 -11.88
C SER A 63 -0.84 16.25 -12.91
N VAL A 64 -0.35 15.06 -12.58
CA VAL A 64 -0.52 13.86 -13.42
C VAL A 64 -1.97 13.38 -13.27
N ASP A 65 -2.70 13.26 -14.39
CA ASP A 65 -4.08 12.81 -14.38
C ASP A 65 -4.18 11.29 -14.24
N MET A 66 -5.26 10.78 -13.65
CA MET A 66 -5.52 9.35 -13.59
C MET A 66 -5.60 8.70 -14.97
N THR A 67 -6.01 9.44 -16.00
CA THR A 67 -6.08 8.93 -17.38
C THR A 67 -4.71 8.66 -18.00
N ASP A 68 -3.67 9.34 -17.51
CA ASP A 68 -2.31 9.17 -18.02
C ASP A 68 -1.62 7.91 -17.46
N VAL A 69 -2.08 7.43 -16.29
CA VAL A 69 -1.50 6.25 -15.61
C VAL A 69 -2.32 4.98 -15.80
N GLU A 70 -3.64 5.09 -15.94
CA GLU A 70 -4.53 3.95 -16.17
C GLU A 70 -4.69 3.66 -17.67
N LEU A 71 -4.08 2.56 -18.14
CA LEU A 71 -4.00 2.24 -19.55
C LEU A 71 -5.11 1.29 -20.01
N MET A 72 -5.99 1.74 -20.90
CA MET A 72 -7.03 0.90 -21.48
C MET A 72 -6.50 -0.12 -22.52
N ASP A 73 -7.11 -1.32 -22.53
CA ASP A 73 -7.00 -2.27 -23.63
C ASP A 73 -8.15 -2.10 -24.63
N ASP A 74 -8.15 -0.97 -25.33
CA ASP A 74 -9.18 -0.58 -26.31
C ASP A 74 -8.60 -0.29 -27.71
N GLY A 75 -7.29 -0.48 -27.88
CA GLY A 75 -6.57 -0.23 -29.13
C GLY A 75 -6.36 1.25 -29.46
N GLN A 76 -6.71 2.18 -28.58
CA GLN A 76 -6.50 3.60 -28.80
C GLN A 76 -5.02 3.97 -28.68
N GLY A 77 -4.63 5.02 -29.42
CA GLY A 77 -3.28 5.58 -29.37
C GLY A 77 -3.02 6.39 -28.09
N PRO A 78 -1.75 6.80 -27.85
CA PRO A 78 -1.39 7.66 -26.73
C PRO A 78 -2.23 8.94 -26.70
N HIS A 79 -2.66 9.36 -25.51
CA HIS A 79 -3.50 10.55 -25.27
C HIS A 79 -4.85 10.58 -25.99
N ASN A 80 -5.28 9.46 -26.58
CA ASN A 80 -6.65 9.28 -27.07
C ASN A 80 -7.42 8.40 -26.07
N PHE A 81 -7.96 9.03 -25.04
CA PHE A 81 -8.61 8.32 -23.94
C PHE A 81 -10.00 7.82 -24.34
N SER A 82 -10.28 6.56 -24.04
CA SER A 82 -11.62 6.01 -24.26
C SER A 82 -12.67 6.72 -23.41
N LYS A 83 -13.86 6.85 -23.99
CA LYS A 83 -15.04 7.42 -23.34
C LYS A 83 -15.33 6.76 -21.99
N LYS A 84 -15.13 5.45 -21.87
CA LYS A 84 -15.36 4.72 -20.59
C LYS A 84 -14.39 5.15 -19.50
N LEU A 85 -13.13 5.42 -19.85
CA LEU A 85 -12.13 5.92 -18.89
C LEU A 85 -12.46 7.35 -18.46
N LEU A 86 -12.90 8.19 -19.40
CA LEU A 86 -13.32 9.56 -19.11
C LEU A 86 -14.57 9.62 -18.23
N GLU A 87 -15.57 8.77 -18.50
CA GLU A 87 -16.76 8.63 -17.65
C GLU A 87 -16.40 8.12 -16.24
N PHE A 88 -15.41 7.21 -16.15
CA PHE A 88 -14.90 6.76 -14.86
C PHE A 88 -14.22 7.90 -14.10
N ARG A 89 -13.31 8.63 -14.75
CA ARG A 89 -12.65 9.82 -14.19
C ARG A 89 -13.67 10.84 -13.70
N GLU A 90 -14.70 11.13 -14.47
CA GLU A 90 -15.75 12.09 -14.11
C GLU A 90 -16.43 11.70 -12.78
N LYS A 91 -16.77 10.42 -12.61
CA LYS A 91 -17.37 9.92 -11.36
C LYS A 91 -16.44 10.06 -10.16
N LEU A 92 -15.13 9.83 -10.34
CA LEU A 92 -14.15 10.00 -9.28
C LEU A 92 -13.99 11.47 -8.87
N VAL A 93 -13.98 12.37 -9.86
CA VAL A 93 -13.86 13.82 -9.68
C VAL A 93 -15.09 14.42 -9.00
N GLN A 94 -16.29 13.98 -9.38
CA GLN A 94 -17.53 14.40 -8.72
C GLN A 94 -17.55 14.02 -7.23
N GLY A 95 -16.88 12.92 -6.85
CA GLY A 95 -16.57 12.60 -5.45
C GLY A 95 -17.80 12.43 -4.55
N ASN A 96 -18.97 12.10 -5.11
CA ASN A 96 -20.23 12.04 -4.37
C ASN A 96 -20.84 10.62 -4.31
N ILE A 97 -20.30 9.68 -5.08
CA ILE A 97 -20.85 8.34 -5.23
C ILE A 97 -19.84 7.27 -4.78
N THR A 98 -20.34 6.28 -4.04
CA THR A 98 -19.62 5.03 -3.80
C THR A 98 -20.13 4.01 -4.80
N SER A 99 -19.25 3.49 -5.65
CA SER A 99 -19.67 2.59 -6.73
C SER A 99 -18.48 1.75 -7.23
N SER A 100 -18.73 0.96 -8.26
CA SER A 100 -17.73 0.11 -8.90
C SER A 100 -17.89 0.09 -10.42
N ILE A 101 -16.79 -0.16 -11.13
CA ILE A 101 -16.78 -0.34 -12.59
C ILE A 101 -15.76 -1.41 -12.97
N SER A 102 -16.05 -2.17 -14.02
CA SER A 102 -15.09 -3.10 -14.62
C SER A 102 -14.59 -2.55 -15.96
N LEU A 103 -13.28 -2.52 -16.15
CA LEU A 103 -12.67 -2.01 -17.38
C LEU A 103 -11.57 -2.98 -17.89
N PRO A 104 -11.44 -3.18 -19.22
CA PRO A 104 -10.34 -3.93 -19.80
C PRO A 104 -9.06 -3.08 -19.82
N MET A 105 -8.05 -3.48 -19.05
CA MET A 105 -6.83 -2.71 -18.79
C MET A 105 -5.58 -3.43 -19.28
N LYS A 106 -4.53 -2.63 -19.53
CA LYS A 106 -3.15 -3.09 -19.71
C LYS A 106 -2.36 -2.69 -18.48
N GLN A 107 -1.65 -3.65 -17.89
CA GLN A 107 -0.70 -3.38 -16.82
C GLN A 107 0.70 -3.75 -17.28
N HIS A 108 1.65 -2.86 -17.08
CA HIS A 108 3.03 -3.11 -17.43
C HIS A 108 3.84 -3.60 -16.23
N PHE A 109 4.85 -4.44 -16.48
CA PHE A 109 5.76 -4.97 -15.47
C PHE A 109 7.21 -4.83 -15.94
N ASP A 110 8.14 -5.06 -15.02
CA ASP A 110 9.59 -5.13 -15.30
C ASP A 110 10.10 -3.89 -16.06
N ASN A 111 9.79 -2.70 -15.56
CA ASN A 111 10.13 -1.42 -16.20
C ASN A 111 9.59 -1.32 -17.65
N MET A 112 8.29 -1.59 -17.82
CA MET A 112 7.58 -1.50 -19.10
C MET A 112 8.01 -2.53 -20.16
N LYS A 113 8.71 -3.60 -19.75
CA LYS A 113 9.17 -4.66 -20.67
C LYS A 113 8.13 -5.75 -20.92
N ARG A 114 7.17 -5.91 -20.02
CA ARG A 114 6.10 -6.91 -20.12
C ARG A 114 4.76 -6.24 -19.92
N VAL A 115 3.73 -6.78 -20.57
CA VAL A 115 2.35 -6.29 -20.46
C VAL A 115 1.42 -7.46 -20.16
N MET A 116 0.62 -7.31 -19.12
CA MET A 116 -0.54 -8.15 -18.86
C MET A 116 -1.79 -7.41 -19.33
N ARG A 117 -2.70 -8.14 -19.94
CA ARG A 117 -4.02 -7.65 -20.36
C ARG A 117 -5.06 -8.39 -19.55
N GLY A 118 -6.09 -7.69 -19.09
CA GLY A 118 -7.15 -8.32 -18.32
C GLY A 118 -8.24 -7.35 -17.92
N ILE A 119 -9.34 -7.90 -17.43
CA ILE A 119 -10.41 -7.11 -16.83
C ILE A 119 -9.98 -6.74 -15.41
N ARG A 120 -10.18 -5.48 -15.04
CA ARG A 120 -10.00 -4.99 -13.67
C ARG A 120 -11.31 -4.46 -13.12
N PHE A 121 -11.57 -4.75 -11.84
CA PHE A 121 -12.68 -4.23 -11.08
C PHE A 121 -12.19 -3.09 -10.19
N TYR A 122 -12.65 -1.88 -10.48
CA TYR A 122 -12.38 -0.71 -9.67
C TYR A 122 -13.55 -0.48 -8.72
N TYR A 123 -13.25 -0.39 -7.43
CA TYR A 123 -14.17 0.01 -6.38
C TYR A 123 -13.72 1.37 -5.86
N TYR A 124 -14.62 2.33 -5.75
CA TYR A 124 -14.24 3.68 -5.37
C TYR A 124 -15.24 4.33 -4.42
N LYS A 125 -14.70 5.18 -3.55
CA LYS A 125 -15.44 5.86 -2.50
C LYS A 125 -14.79 7.19 -2.15
N PRO A 126 -15.57 8.28 -2.01
CA PRO A 126 -15.04 9.54 -1.51
C PRO A 126 -14.58 9.43 -0.06
N ILE A 127 -13.42 10.03 0.24
CA ILE A 127 -12.88 10.14 1.58
C ILE A 127 -13.62 11.29 2.28
N ARG A 128 -14.27 10.97 3.40
CA ARG A 128 -15.07 11.93 4.18
C ARG A 128 -14.23 13.14 4.56
N ASP A 129 -14.86 14.31 4.55
CA ASP A 129 -14.28 15.59 4.93
C ASP A 129 -13.01 15.98 4.13
N SER A 130 -12.91 15.48 2.89
CA SER A 130 -11.80 15.78 1.99
C SER A 130 -12.25 15.83 0.52
N PRO A 131 -11.49 16.49 -0.37
CA PRO A 131 -11.77 16.50 -1.81
C PRO A 131 -11.20 15.27 -2.54
N PHE A 132 -10.87 14.20 -1.83
CA PHE A 132 -10.19 13.03 -2.38
C PHE A 132 -11.12 11.83 -2.51
N THR A 133 -10.92 11.04 -3.56
CA THR A 133 -11.60 9.76 -3.79
C THR A 133 -10.59 8.63 -3.72
N LEU A 134 -10.84 7.64 -2.86
CA LEU A 134 -10.06 6.41 -2.78
C LEU A 134 -10.58 5.43 -3.84
N VAL A 135 -9.66 4.80 -4.55
CA VAL A 135 -9.94 3.76 -5.54
C VAL A 135 -9.13 2.51 -5.20
N VAL A 136 -9.77 1.35 -5.25
CA VAL A 136 -9.16 0.02 -5.11
C VAL A 136 -9.39 -0.74 -6.40
N SER A 137 -8.31 -1.19 -7.03
CA SER A 137 -8.33 -1.95 -8.28
C SER A 137 -7.98 -3.41 -8.00
N LEU A 138 -8.91 -4.31 -8.32
CA LEU A 138 -8.75 -5.76 -8.21
C LEU A 138 -8.68 -6.41 -9.60
N PRO A 139 -7.81 -7.41 -9.80
CA PRO A 139 -7.80 -8.19 -11.03
C PRO A 139 -9.04 -9.10 -11.14
N ASP A 140 -9.38 -9.50 -12.37
CA ASP A 140 -10.40 -10.52 -12.58
C ASP A 140 -9.93 -11.90 -12.09
N HIS A 141 -10.90 -12.74 -11.71
CA HIS A 141 -10.73 -14.14 -11.28
C HIS A 141 -10.01 -14.41 -9.94
N TYR A 142 -9.31 -13.45 -9.33
CA TYR A 142 -8.65 -13.61 -8.02
C TYR A 142 -8.63 -12.30 -7.21
N GLY A 143 -8.08 -12.34 -5.99
CA GLY A 143 -7.95 -11.16 -5.12
C GLY A 143 -9.20 -10.78 -4.31
N ARG A 144 -10.30 -11.52 -4.43
CA ARG A 144 -11.53 -11.32 -3.63
C ARG A 144 -11.52 -12.05 -2.28
N TYR A 145 -10.65 -13.04 -2.15
CA TYR A 145 -10.51 -13.85 -0.95
C TYR A 145 -9.06 -13.75 -0.47
N GLN A 146 -8.92 -13.66 0.85
CA GLN A 146 -7.64 -13.68 1.53
C GLN A 146 -7.59 -14.92 2.43
N VAL A 147 -6.41 -15.52 2.54
CA VAL A 147 -6.15 -16.52 3.57
C VAL A 147 -5.92 -15.80 4.88
N ASP A 148 -6.86 -15.94 5.81
CA ASP A 148 -6.67 -15.49 7.18
C ASP A 148 -5.88 -16.55 7.94
N ALA A 149 -4.60 -16.26 8.17
CA ALA A 149 -3.71 -17.15 8.88
C ALA A 149 -3.93 -16.99 10.38
N VAL A 150 -4.94 -17.69 10.92
CA VAL A 150 -5.12 -17.82 12.37
C VAL A 150 -4.04 -18.75 12.92
N VAL A 151 -2.86 -18.19 13.20
CA VAL A 151 -1.82 -18.87 13.96
C VAL A 151 -1.95 -18.47 15.42
N GLU A 152 -2.48 -19.38 16.25
CA GLU A 152 -2.35 -19.24 17.68
C GLU A 152 -0.88 -19.37 18.06
N THR A 153 -0.20 -18.24 18.24
CA THR A 153 1.19 -18.18 18.70
C THR A 153 1.41 -18.89 20.04
N HIS A 154 0.36 -19.05 20.84
CA HIS A 154 0.37 -19.86 22.05
C HIS A 154 0.54 -21.36 21.76
N LEU A 155 -0.04 -21.88 20.68
CA LEU A 155 0.14 -23.28 20.25
C LEU A 155 1.53 -23.54 19.66
N LEU A 156 2.18 -22.51 19.12
CA LEU A 156 3.56 -22.61 18.66
C LEU A 156 4.57 -22.76 19.82
N LYS A 157 4.19 -22.36 21.06
CA LYS A 157 5.02 -22.62 22.26
C LYS A 157 4.90 -24.07 22.77
N SER A 158 3.92 -24.84 22.30
CA SER A 158 3.46 -26.03 23.04
C SER A 158 3.96 -27.39 22.53
N SER A 159 4.61 -27.51 21.37
CA SER A 159 4.75 -28.84 20.76
C SER A 159 6.14 -29.41 20.51
N LYS A 160 7.27 -28.67 20.53
CA LYS A 160 8.67 -29.22 20.56
C LYS A 160 9.75 -28.13 20.37
N GLY A 161 10.09 -27.37 21.42
CA GLY A 161 11.28 -26.50 21.41
C GLY A 161 11.13 -25.17 20.67
N LYS A 162 12.25 -24.43 20.60
CA LYS A 162 12.38 -23.12 19.94
C LYS A 162 11.94 -23.24 18.49
N LEU A 163 11.04 -22.37 18.04
CA LEU A 163 10.65 -22.34 16.63
C LEU A 163 11.84 -21.79 15.83
N ASN A 164 12.27 -22.55 14.83
CA ASN A 164 13.46 -22.26 14.04
C ASN A 164 13.10 -21.92 12.58
N PHE A 165 11.95 -21.28 12.34
CA PHE A 165 11.47 -20.98 10.98
C PHE A 165 12.36 -20.00 10.20
N PHE A 166 13.10 -19.15 10.90
CA PHE A 166 13.98 -18.13 10.32
C PHE A 166 15.46 -18.49 10.52
N GLU A 167 15.82 -19.77 10.57
CA GLU A 167 17.23 -20.17 10.65
C GLU A 167 17.92 -20.18 9.28
N GLY A 168 19.10 -19.56 9.21
CA GLY A 168 19.89 -19.47 7.99
C GLY A 168 19.55 -18.24 7.14
N LYS A 169 20.14 -18.15 5.95
CA LYS A 169 20.04 -16.98 5.05
C LYS A 169 19.21 -17.22 3.78
N ASN A 170 18.56 -18.38 3.68
CA ASN A 170 17.83 -18.82 2.49
C ASN A 170 16.34 -18.49 2.56
N TRP A 171 15.99 -17.30 3.03
CA TRP A 171 14.63 -16.79 3.05
C TRP A 171 14.66 -15.27 2.89
N LYS A 172 13.54 -14.69 2.47
CA LYS A 172 13.40 -13.26 2.22
C LYS A 172 12.03 -12.78 2.66
N VAL A 173 11.97 -11.52 3.08
CA VAL A 173 10.71 -10.84 3.40
C VAL A 173 10.54 -9.62 2.51
N HIS A 174 9.31 -9.10 2.45
CA HIS A 174 9.05 -7.92 1.65
C HIS A 174 9.74 -6.70 2.30
N PRO A 175 10.59 -5.96 1.58
CA PRO A 175 11.43 -4.92 2.17
C PRO A 175 10.63 -3.72 2.68
N ASP A 176 9.52 -3.40 2.01
CA ASP A 176 8.72 -2.20 2.34
C ASP A 176 7.59 -2.47 3.35
N TRP A 177 7.38 -3.73 3.77
CA TRP A 177 6.26 -4.07 4.64
C TRP A 177 6.64 -3.91 6.11
N LEU A 178 5.77 -3.24 6.87
CA LEU A 178 5.98 -3.01 8.29
C LEU A 178 5.40 -4.18 9.10
N TYR A 179 6.20 -5.23 9.27
CA TYR A 179 5.81 -6.36 10.12
C TYR A 179 5.70 -5.91 11.58
N CYS A 180 6.81 -5.45 12.16
CA CYS A 180 6.86 -5.04 13.56
C CYS A 180 7.95 -3.99 13.80
N LYS A 181 7.55 -2.78 14.19
CA LYS A 181 8.49 -1.74 14.62
C LYS A 181 8.10 -1.25 16.00
N TYR A 182 9.06 -1.18 16.91
CA TYR A 182 8.90 -0.44 18.16
C TYR A 182 9.85 0.76 18.10
N ARG A 183 9.34 1.96 18.37
CA ARG A 183 10.20 3.10 18.70
C ARG A 183 10.61 2.85 20.16
N MET A 184 11.82 2.34 20.39
CA MET A 184 12.39 2.52 21.72
C MET A 184 12.97 3.92 21.72
N ASP A 185 12.43 4.77 22.57
CA ASP A 185 12.92 6.13 22.86
C ASP A 185 14.29 6.09 23.58
N THR A 186 15.15 5.14 23.22
CA THR A 186 16.53 5.04 23.70
C THR A 186 17.42 5.36 22.52
N GLU A 187 18.24 6.41 22.67
CA GLU A 187 19.20 6.96 21.70
C GLU A 187 20.25 5.95 21.17
N GLU A 188 20.17 4.67 21.54
CA GLU A 188 21.20 3.64 21.35
C GLU A 188 20.83 2.51 20.37
N THR A 189 19.59 2.38 19.90
CA THR A 189 19.26 1.30 18.95
C THR A 189 19.60 1.71 17.52
N GLN A 190 20.70 1.16 17.00
CA GLN A 190 21.05 1.25 15.58
C GLN A 190 19.92 0.66 14.71
N PRO A 191 19.66 1.23 13.52
CA PRO A 191 18.73 0.65 12.56
C PRO A 191 19.19 -0.76 12.16
N PHE A 192 18.24 -1.68 11.96
CA PHE A 192 18.54 -3.01 11.40
C PHE A 192 19.16 -2.87 10.01
N ILE A 193 20.14 -3.74 9.70
CA ILE A 193 20.86 -3.73 8.42
C ILE A 193 19.94 -4.22 7.29
N SER A 194 19.09 -5.21 7.59
CA SER A 194 18.11 -5.75 6.65
C SER A 194 16.73 -5.94 7.29
N PRO A 195 15.66 -5.97 6.47
CA PRO A 195 14.31 -6.35 6.93
C PRO A 195 14.26 -7.76 7.55
N GLU A 196 15.14 -8.67 7.09
CA GLU A 196 15.27 -10.01 7.65
C GLU A 196 15.77 -9.97 9.11
N ASP A 197 16.80 -9.16 9.40
CA ASP A 197 17.34 -9.01 10.76
C ASP A 197 16.28 -8.45 11.74
N GLU A 198 15.44 -7.53 11.26
CA GLU A 198 14.32 -6.97 12.05
C GLU A 198 13.29 -8.05 12.41
N VAL A 199 12.92 -8.89 11.43
CA VAL A 199 11.98 -10.00 11.63
C VAL A 199 12.56 -11.05 12.58
N GLU A 200 13.83 -11.43 12.44
CA GLU A 200 14.49 -12.39 13.34
C GLU A 200 14.50 -11.89 14.79
N HIS A 201 14.91 -10.63 15.00
CA HIS A 201 14.95 -10.00 16.31
C HIS A 201 13.56 -9.98 16.96
N PHE A 202 12.55 -9.56 16.19
CA PHE A 202 11.19 -9.51 16.70
C PHE A 202 10.63 -10.91 16.98
N PHE A 203 10.87 -11.87 16.10
CA PHE A 203 10.44 -13.25 16.30
C PHE A 203 11.05 -13.85 17.57
N ALA A 204 12.34 -13.64 17.83
CA ALA A 204 12.98 -14.07 19.07
C ALA A 204 12.33 -13.42 20.32
N LYS A 205 11.96 -12.13 20.24
CA LYS A 205 11.25 -11.43 21.33
C LYS A 205 9.85 -11.99 21.57
N THR A 206 9.09 -12.34 20.54
CA THR A 206 7.75 -12.95 20.72
C THR A 206 7.78 -14.27 21.48
N GLN A 207 8.91 -14.98 21.44
CA GLN A 207 9.10 -16.24 22.17
C GLN A 207 9.41 -16.02 23.66
N SER A 208 9.87 -14.83 24.06
CA SER A 208 10.21 -14.51 25.45
C SER A 208 8.99 -14.55 26.39
N ALA A 209 9.22 -14.83 27.67
CA ALA A 209 8.18 -14.82 28.69
C ALA A 209 7.73 -13.39 28.97
N GLY A 210 6.41 -13.15 29.01
CA GLY A 210 5.83 -11.83 29.28
C GLY A 210 5.77 -10.89 28.06
N TRP A 211 6.01 -11.38 26.85
CA TRP A 211 5.87 -10.57 25.63
C TRP A 211 4.43 -10.08 25.42
N ASN A 212 4.27 -8.78 25.23
CA ASN A 212 3.04 -8.12 24.80
C ASN A 212 3.28 -7.36 23.49
N TRP A 213 2.29 -7.37 22.62
CA TRP A 213 2.38 -6.64 21.35
C TRP A 213 2.48 -5.13 21.61
N PRO A 214 3.46 -4.42 21.00
CA PRO A 214 3.60 -2.99 21.17
C PRO A 214 2.36 -2.28 20.63
N THR A 215 1.73 -1.48 21.47
CA THR A 215 0.57 -0.65 21.13
C THR A 215 0.96 0.77 20.74
N GLN A 216 2.23 1.14 20.92
CA GLN A 216 2.78 2.46 20.58
C GLN A 216 2.96 2.63 19.08
N TYR A 217 2.90 3.87 18.61
CA TYR A 217 2.92 4.21 17.19
C TYR A 217 4.33 4.21 16.58
N PRO A 218 4.52 3.66 15.35
CA PRO A 218 3.54 2.91 14.57
C PRO A 218 3.37 1.48 15.14
N PRO A 219 2.14 1.03 15.48
CA PRO A 219 1.95 -0.32 15.98
C PRO A 219 2.27 -1.31 14.86
N GLY A 220 3.07 -2.33 15.15
CA GLY A 220 3.29 -3.44 14.22
C GLY A 220 1.96 -4.11 13.85
N ASP A 221 1.81 -4.53 12.60
CA ASP A 221 0.61 -5.26 12.16
C ASP A 221 0.74 -6.73 12.59
N ARG A 222 0.15 -7.04 13.76
CA ARG A 222 0.14 -8.39 14.32
C ARG A 222 -0.35 -9.42 13.30
N ASN A 223 -1.39 -9.11 12.52
CA ASN A 223 -1.96 -10.08 11.58
C ASN A 223 -0.97 -10.35 10.45
N LEU A 224 -0.33 -9.29 9.93
CA LEU A 224 0.72 -9.43 8.92
C LEU A 224 1.89 -10.29 9.43
N PHE A 225 2.34 -10.08 10.66
CA PHE A 225 3.42 -10.90 11.25
C PHE A 225 3.00 -12.37 11.40
N LEU A 226 1.76 -12.63 11.86
CA LEU A 226 1.25 -14.01 11.97
C LEU A 226 1.13 -14.69 10.62
N SER A 227 0.70 -13.98 9.58
CA SER A 227 0.69 -14.48 8.20
C SER A 227 2.09 -14.84 7.72
N LEU A 228 3.12 -14.04 8.07
CA LEU A 228 4.51 -14.38 7.75
C LEU A 228 4.97 -15.67 8.45
N VAL A 229 4.67 -15.83 9.74
CA VAL A 229 5.03 -17.06 10.48
C VAL A 229 4.31 -18.28 9.91
N PHE A 230 3.05 -18.12 9.49
CA PHE A 230 2.32 -19.17 8.79
C PHE A 230 2.99 -19.55 7.47
N ASP A 231 3.34 -18.57 6.65
CA ASP A 231 3.99 -18.78 5.37
C ASP A 231 5.36 -19.48 5.54
N ALA A 232 6.15 -19.05 6.52
CA ALA A 232 7.42 -19.70 6.85
C ALA A 232 7.25 -21.17 7.26
N LYS A 233 6.18 -21.52 7.97
CA LYS A 233 5.85 -22.92 8.32
C LYS A 233 5.44 -23.75 7.10
N VAL A 234 4.79 -23.13 6.10
CA VAL A 234 4.36 -23.81 4.88
C VAL A 234 5.52 -24.01 3.90
N THR A 235 6.50 -23.10 3.93
CA THR A 235 7.64 -23.08 3.00
C THR A 235 8.93 -23.71 3.55
N SER A 236 8.99 -24.02 4.85
CA SER A 236 10.07 -24.78 5.51
C SER A 236 10.00 -26.28 5.23
#